data_AF-A0A4V6J1W4-F1
#
_entry.id   AF-A0A4V6J1W4-F1
#
_cell.length_a   1.000
_cell.length_b   1.000
_cell.length_c   1.000
_cell.angle_alpha   90.00
_cell.angle_beta   90.00
_cell.angle_gamma   90.00
#
_symmetry.space_group_name_H-M   'P 1'
#
loop_
_entity.id
_entity.type
_entity.pdbx_description
1 polymer ?
#
loop_
_entity_poly.entity_id
_entity_poly.type
_entity_poly.pdbx_seq_one_letter_code
_entity_poly.pdbx_strand_id
1 'polypeptide(L)'
;MLENGRVVGIVDEWDLISHVEGDSQRFALPVREAMTRNVETLDKRAPESALKAIFDRGLVAVIADNDRFLGLITRSDVLTTWRNRLEH
;
A
#
# COMPACT_ATOMS: atom_id res chain seq x y z
N MET A 1 -3.62 -5.26 5.92
CA MET A 1 -4.53 -6.01 6.81
C MET A 1 -5.97 -5.74 6.38
N LEU A 2 -6.78 -6.79 6.32
CA LEU A 2 -8.21 -6.68 5.99
C LEU A 2 -9.06 -7.09 7.20
N GLU A 3 -10.08 -6.32 7.51
CA GLU A 3 -11.15 -6.71 8.43
C GLU A 3 -12.49 -6.47 7.74
N ASN A 4 -13.35 -7.49 7.71
CA ASN A 4 -14.66 -7.44 7.06
C ASN A 4 -14.62 -6.91 5.60
N GLY A 5 -13.54 -7.21 4.86
CA GLY A 5 -13.35 -6.79 3.47
C GLY A 5 -12.86 -5.35 3.28
N ARG A 6 -12.56 -4.63 4.38
CA ARG A 6 -12.01 -3.27 4.38
C ARG A 6 -10.54 -3.28 4.75
N VAL A 7 -9.76 -2.37 4.20
CA VAL A 7 -8.35 -2.21 4.60
C VAL A 7 -8.29 -1.45 5.91
N VAL A 8 -7.67 -2.08 6.92
CA VAL A 8 -7.51 -1.50 8.27
C VAL A 8 -6.07 -1.14 8.61
N GLY A 9 -5.13 -1.44 7.71
CA GLY A 9 -3.73 -1.09 7.87
C GLY A 9 -2.89 -1.58 6.71
N ILE A 10 -1.78 -0.91 6.48
CA ILE A 10 -0.76 -1.29 5.52
C ILE A 10 0.58 -1.38 6.24
N VAL A 11 1.45 -2.26 5.76
CA VAL A 11 2.81 -2.39 6.26
C VAL A 11 3.72 -2.51 5.05
N ASP A 12 4.80 -1.73 5.04
CA ASP A 12 5.86 -1.84 4.05
C ASP A 12 7.17 -2.35 4.68
N GLU A 13 8.23 -2.45 3.87
CA GLU A 13 9.53 -2.92 4.36
C GLU A 13 10.14 -1.98 5.40
N TRP A 14 9.91 -0.68 5.28
CA TRP A 14 10.49 0.33 6.17
C TRP A 14 9.80 0.33 7.53
N ASP A 15 8.50 0.10 7.56
CA ASP A 15 7.71 -0.14 8.78
C ASP A 15 8.27 -1.35 9.55
N LEU A 16 8.55 -2.46 8.86
CA LEU A 16 9.08 -3.67 9.49
C LEU A 16 10.51 -3.46 10.02
N ILE A 17 11.39 -2.87 9.21
CA ILE A 17 12.77 -2.55 9.61
C ILE A 17 12.75 -1.67 10.85
N SER A 18 11.98 -0.59 10.82
CA SER A 18 11.88 0.38 11.91
C SER A 18 11.28 -0.23 13.18
N HIS A 19 10.33 -1.17 13.03
CA HIS A 19 9.69 -1.82 14.18
C HIS A 19 10.66 -2.75 14.91
N VAL A 20 11.44 -3.56 14.18
CA VAL A 20 12.35 -4.56 14.77
C VAL A 20 13.73 -4.02 15.09
N GLU A 21 14.07 -2.82 14.61
CA GLU A 21 15.38 -2.20 14.84
C GLU A 21 15.68 -2.10 16.34
N GLY A 22 16.85 -2.61 16.72
CA GLY A 22 17.35 -2.55 18.10
C GLY A 22 16.75 -3.55 19.09
N ASP A 23 15.80 -4.41 18.68
CA ASP A 23 15.16 -5.37 19.60
C ASP A 23 14.68 -6.64 18.86
N SER A 24 15.43 -7.73 19.02
CA SER A 24 15.12 -9.00 18.36
C SER A 24 13.85 -9.69 18.88
N GLN A 25 13.32 -9.31 20.04
CA GLN A 25 12.06 -9.89 20.53
C GLN A 25 10.86 -9.39 19.73
N ARG A 26 10.98 -8.23 19.07
CA ARG A 26 9.91 -7.62 18.27
C ARG A 26 9.59 -8.40 17.00
N PHE A 27 10.48 -9.28 16.55
CA PHE A 27 10.17 -10.23 15.47
C PHE A 27 9.02 -11.18 15.83
N ALA A 28 8.76 -11.42 17.12
CA ALA A 28 7.66 -12.26 17.58
C ALA A 28 6.34 -11.48 17.76
N LEU A 29 6.36 -10.16 17.64
CA LEU A 29 5.16 -9.33 17.82
C LEU A 29 4.24 -9.42 16.60
N PRO A 30 2.91 -9.28 16.79
CA PRO A 30 1.96 -9.22 15.70
C PRO A 30 2.29 -8.08 14.71
N VAL A 31 2.22 -8.35 13.40
CA VAL A 31 2.45 -7.36 12.32
C VAL A 31 1.61 -6.08 12.47
N ARG A 32 0.44 -6.18 13.12
CA ARG A 32 -0.42 -5.02 13.45
C ARG A 32 0.26 -3.96 14.33
N GLU A 33 1.38 -4.28 14.98
CA GLU A 33 2.15 -3.33 15.79
C GLU A 33 3.14 -2.52 14.97
N ALA A 34 3.54 -3.01 13.80
CA ALA A 34 4.35 -2.29 12.82
C ALA A 34 3.50 -1.54 11.78
N MET A 35 2.22 -1.90 11.60
CA MET A 35 1.41 -1.38 10.51
C MET A 35 1.04 0.10 10.66
N THR A 36 1.09 0.82 9.54
CA THR A 36 0.49 2.14 9.40
C THR A 36 -1.03 2.03 9.21
N ARG A 37 -1.78 2.72 10.07
CA ARG A 37 -3.27 2.76 10.01
C ARG A 37 -3.82 3.86 9.11
N ASN A 38 -3.00 4.85 8.76
CA ASN A 38 -3.40 5.91 7.82
C ASN A 38 -3.28 5.40 6.38
N VAL A 39 -4.23 4.58 5.98
CA VAL A 39 -4.27 3.97 4.65
C VAL A 39 -5.04 4.87 3.71
N GLU A 40 -4.35 5.42 2.71
CA GLU A 40 -5.03 6.14 1.64
C GLU A 40 -5.61 5.18 0.61
N THR A 41 -6.94 5.26 0.47
CA THR A 41 -7.70 4.45 -0.46
C THR A 41 -8.19 5.31 -1.62
N LEU A 42 -7.95 4.85 -2.84
CA LEU A 42 -8.49 5.41 -4.06
C LEU A 42 -9.65 4.57 -4.56
N ASP A 43 -10.71 5.24 -5.03
CA ASP A 43 -11.76 4.58 -5.80
C ASP A 43 -11.18 4.02 -7.11
N LYS A 44 -11.64 2.84 -7.53
CA LYS A 44 -11.21 2.21 -8.80
C LYS A 44 -11.39 3.08 -10.05
N ARG A 45 -12.24 4.10 -9.99
CA ARG A 45 -12.53 5.06 -11.06
C ARG A 45 -11.71 6.35 -10.93
N ALA A 46 -10.87 6.48 -9.90
CA ALA A 46 -10.01 7.62 -9.72
C ALA A 46 -9.05 7.77 -10.93
N PRO A 47 -8.75 9.02 -11.35
CA PRO A 47 -7.83 9.25 -12.44
C PRO A 47 -6.41 8.78 -12.08
N GLU A 48 -5.64 8.37 -13.08
CA GLU A 48 -4.25 7.90 -12.90
C GLU A 48 -3.37 8.95 -12.18
N SER A 49 -3.67 10.24 -12.36
CA SER A 49 -2.99 11.34 -11.64
C SER A 49 -3.11 11.27 -10.12
N ALA A 50 -4.16 10.65 -9.59
CA ALA A 50 -4.34 10.45 -8.15
C ALA A 50 -3.31 9.46 -7.58
N LEU A 51 -2.86 8.48 -8.38
CA LEU A 51 -1.79 7.56 -7.98
C LEU A 51 -0.48 8.32 -7.73
N LYS A 52 -0.17 9.31 -8.58
CA LYS A 52 1.06 10.10 -8.45
C LYS A 52 1.14 10.82 -7.10
N ALA A 53 0.04 11.42 -6.63
CA ALA A 53 0.00 12.13 -5.35
C ALA A 53 0.24 11.19 -4.13
N ILE A 54 -0.15 9.92 -4.24
CA ILE A 54 0.14 8.91 -3.22
C ILE A 54 1.62 8.52 -3.27
N PHE A 55 2.15 8.23 -4.46
CA PHE A 55 3.54 7.81 -4.62
C PHE A 55 4.56 8.90 -4.29
N ASP A 56 4.24 10.18 -4.53
CA ASP A 56 5.09 11.32 -4.15
C ASP A 56 5.33 11.39 -2.64
N ARG A 57 4.46 10.77 -1.82
CA ARG A 57 4.62 10.64 -0.37
C ARG A 57 5.26 9.32 0.07
N GLY A 58 5.74 8.53 -0.87
CA GLY A 58 6.37 7.23 -0.61
C GLY A 58 5.39 6.10 -0.26
N LEU A 59 4.08 6.36 -0.28
CA LEU A 59 3.05 5.38 0.07
C LEU A 59 2.72 4.48 -1.14
N VAL A 60 2.05 3.35 -0.88
CA VAL A 60 1.40 2.54 -1.93
C VAL A 60 -0.09 2.87 -2.02
N ALA A 61 -0.67 2.71 -3.21
CA ALA A 61 -2.07 3.05 -3.44
C ALA A 61 -2.97 1.85 -3.15
N VAL A 62 -3.92 2.01 -2.22
CA VAL A 62 -4.95 1.02 -1.95
C VAL A 62 -6.15 1.29 -2.84
N ILE A 63 -6.63 0.31 -3.60
CA ILE A 63 -7.76 0.47 -4.50
C ILE A 63 -9.00 -0.19 -3.92
N ALA A 64 -10.11 0.54 -3.91
CA ALA A 64 -11.40 0.05 -3.45
C ALA A 64 -12.56 0.40 -4.39
N ASP A 65 -13.68 -0.30 -4.19
CA ASP A 65 -14.97 -0.04 -4.82
C ASP A 65 -16.06 -0.04 -3.73
N ASN A 66 -16.61 1.12 -3.40
CA ASN A 66 -17.62 1.28 -2.35
C ASN A 66 -17.24 0.55 -1.04
N ASP A 67 -16.05 0.84 -0.49
CA ASP A 67 -15.40 0.20 0.68
C ASP A 67 -14.83 -1.21 0.49
N ARG A 68 -15.11 -1.89 -0.62
CA ARG A 68 -14.55 -3.22 -0.87
C ARG A 68 -13.12 -3.07 -1.38
N PHE A 69 -12.16 -3.63 -0.66
CA PHE A 69 -10.78 -3.72 -1.14
C PHE A 69 -10.69 -4.55 -2.43
N LEU A 70 -10.01 -4.00 -3.43
CA LEU A 70 -9.74 -4.65 -4.72
C LEU A 70 -8.28 -5.07 -4.87
N GLY A 71 -7.34 -4.28 -4.36
CA GLY A 71 -5.92 -4.54 -4.53
C GLY A 71 -5.05 -3.35 -4.16
N LEU A 72 -3.74 -3.53 -4.35
CA LEU A 72 -2.73 -2.50 -4.17
C LEU A 72 -2.10 -2.20 -5.53
N ILE A 73 -1.72 -0.94 -5.74
CA ILE A 73 -0.88 -0.52 -6.86
C ILE A 73 0.38 0.11 -6.30
N THR A 74 1.53 -0.36 -6.80
CA THR A 74 2.85 0.15 -6.48
C THR A 74 3.43 0.98 -7.63
N ARG A 75 4.53 1.69 -7.37
CA ARG A 75 5.30 2.39 -8.41
C ARG A 75 5.80 1.43 -9.51
N SER A 76 6.15 0.21 -9.15
CA SER A 76 6.62 -0.83 -10.08
C SER A 76 5.52 -1.29 -11.03
N ASP A 77 4.28 -1.38 -10.56
CA ASP A 77 3.12 -1.75 -11.39
C ASP A 77 2.84 -0.68 -12.45
N VAL A 78 2.91 0.60 -12.07
CA VAL A 78 2.75 1.72 -13.02
C VAL A 78 3.87 1.73 -14.04
N LEU A 79 5.12 1.58 -13.61
CA LEU A 79 6.27 1.50 -14.52
C LEU A 79 6.12 0.35 -15.52
N THR A 80 5.72 -0.82 -15.04
CA THR A 80 5.49 -2.02 -15.87
C THR A 80 4.37 -1.79 -16.87
N THR A 81 3.26 -1.20 -16.42
CA THR A 81 2.11 -0.87 -17.27
C THR A 81 2.49 0.13 -18.36
N TRP A 82 3.23 1.19 -18.02
CA TRP A 82 3.69 2.19 -18.98
C TRP A 82 4.69 1.63 -19.99
N ARG A 83 5.62 0.76 -19.54
CA ARG A 83 6.53 0.05 -20.45
C ARG A 83 5.74 -0.74 -21.49
N ASN A 84 4.76 -1.54 -21.05
CA ASN A 84 3.97 -2.36 -21.95
C ASN A 84 3.11 -1.53 -22.93
N ARG A 85 2.68 -0.31 -22.54
CA ARG A 85 1.96 0.61 -23.43
C ARG A 85 2.84 1.18 -24.55
N LEU A 86 4.15 1.26 -24.35
CA LEU A 86 5.11 1.79 -25.33
C LEU A 86 5.64 0.73 -26.30
N GLU A 87 5.44 -0.55 -25.99
CA GLU A 87 5.81 -1.69 -26.85
C GLU A 87 4.70 -2.06 -27.85
N HIS A 88 3.64 -1.25 -27.93
CA HIS A 88 2.51 -1.34 -28.87
C HIS A 88 2.35 -0.01 -29.61
#